data_AF-A0A2E4DG82-F1
#
_entry.id   AF-A0A2E4DG82-F1
#
_cell.length_a   1.000
_cell.length_b   1.000
_cell.length_c   1.000
_cell.angle_alpha   90.00
_cell.angle_beta   90.00
_cell.angle_gamma   90.00
#
_symmetry.space_group_name_H-M   'P 1'
#
loop_
_entity.id
_entity.type
_entity.pdbx_description
1 polymer ?
#
loop_
_entity_poly.entity_id
_entity_poly.type
_entity_poly.pdbx_seq_one_letter_code
_entity_poly.pdbx_strand_id
1 'polypeptide(L)'
;MLPSPRYIHPIIFIIALASMNVFAFKLSPMKAEFGHKGKGATRSFRIINDTPEKIKVEAEIMSRNIDLNNNETRSETDLFTLYPPQLEVEAGKSKVIRVSYIGDKESVEKAYRLIVRQFPSDKKPEKSGGQINILFEYVASLYVTPKDARPNLKIKNAKKLNNSLSINFVNEGNKHTLLKNYRLNLKQGKKSKTIDFTEEKYKNLATQNILAGLERKIIVEDDQFKVGKIEAKFVKK
;
A
#
# COMPACT_ATOMS: atom_id res chain seq x y z
N MET A 1 -42.95 -20.96 -57.07
CA MET A 1 -41.49 -21.10 -57.25
C MET A 1 -40.84 -20.82 -55.89
N LEU A 2 -40.41 -21.86 -55.17
CA LEU A 2 -39.81 -21.76 -53.84
C LEU A 2 -38.35 -21.28 -53.94
N PRO A 3 -37.85 -20.37 -53.09
CA PRO A 3 -36.43 -20.08 -53.00
C PRO A 3 -35.71 -21.12 -52.11
N SER A 4 -34.53 -21.54 -52.54
CA SER A 4 -33.64 -22.50 -51.87
C SER A 4 -33.15 -22.02 -50.48
N PRO A 5 -32.94 -22.91 -49.50
CA PRO A 5 -32.44 -22.51 -48.18
C PRO A 5 -30.96 -22.12 -48.27
N ARG A 6 -30.63 -20.89 -47.87
CA ARG A 6 -29.24 -20.42 -47.73
C ARG A 6 -28.67 -20.99 -46.43
N TYR A 7 -27.65 -21.84 -46.55
CA TYR A 7 -26.87 -22.31 -45.41
C TYR A 7 -26.10 -21.13 -44.79
N ILE A 8 -26.46 -20.76 -43.56
CA ILE A 8 -25.75 -19.77 -42.76
C ILE A 8 -24.61 -20.51 -42.04
N HIS A 9 -23.37 -20.30 -42.45
CA HIS A 9 -22.20 -20.77 -41.69
C HIS A 9 -22.03 -19.88 -40.46
N PRO A 10 -22.04 -20.42 -39.22
CA PRO A 10 -21.69 -19.63 -38.06
C PRO A 10 -20.17 -19.41 -38.09
N ILE A 11 -19.75 -18.17 -38.37
CA ILE A 11 -18.37 -17.73 -38.16
C ILE A 11 -18.14 -17.72 -36.64
N ILE A 12 -17.50 -18.77 -36.13
CA ILE A 12 -16.96 -18.80 -34.77
C ILE A 12 -15.81 -17.79 -34.72
N PHE A 13 -16.04 -16.64 -34.10
CA PHE A 13 -15.03 -15.62 -33.85
C PHE A 13 -14.26 -15.99 -32.57
N ILE A 14 -13.12 -16.66 -32.72
CA ILE A 14 -12.18 -16.92 -31.61
C ILE A 14 -11.51 -15.59 -31.26
N ILE A 15 -11.96 -14.93 -30.19
CA ILE A 15 -11.26 -13.79 -29.59
C ILE A 15 -10.04 -14.35 -28.85
N ALA A 16 -8.87 -14.33 -29.51
CA ALA A 16 -7.61 -14.56 -28.84
C ALA A 16 -7.31 -13.37 -27.92
N LEU A 17 -7.42 -13.56 -26.60
CA LEU A 17 -6.91 -12.60 -25.63
C LEU A 17 -5.38 -12.57 -25.75
N ALA A 18 -4.86 -11.64 -26.55
CA ALA A 18 -3.44 -11.31 -26.57
C ALA A 18 -3.07 -10.78 -25.17
N SER A 19 -2.41 -11.62 -24.37
CA SER A 19 -1.87 -11.21 -23.08
C SER A 19 -0.67 -10.32 -23.36
N MET A 20 -0.84 -9.00 -23.28
CA MET A 20 0.28 -8.08 -23.33
C MET A 20 1.15 -8.31 -22.09
N ASN A 21 2.36 -8.81 -22.27
CA ASN A 21 3.33 -8.90 -21.19
C ASN A 21 3.76 -7.47 -20.82
N VAL A 22 3.35 -7.01 -19.64
CA VAL A 22 3.89 -5.79 -19.06
C VAL A 22 5.20 -6.14 -18.37
N PHE A 23 6.31 -5.70 -18.95
CA PHE A 23 7.63 -5.89 -18.38
C PHE A 23 7.92 -4.80 -17.35
N ALA A 24 8.14 -5.20 -16.10
CA ALA A 24 8.54 -4.32 -15.00
C ALA A 24 9.55 -5.05 -14.10
N PHE A 25 10.44 -4.30 -13.46
CA PHE A 25 11.29 -4.89 -12.44
C PHE A 25 10.49 -5.16 -11.15
N LYS A 26 10.96 -6.07 -10.30
CA LYS A 26 10.30 -6.38 -9.02
C LYS A 26 11.19 -6.00 -7.86
N LEU A 27 10.59 -5.54 -6.77
CA LEU A 27 11.25 -5.32 -5.48
C LEU A 27 10.66 -6.26 -4.44
N SER A 28 11.50 -6.97 -3.70
CA SER A 28 11.07 -7.90 -2.65
C SER A 28 12.02 -7.90 -1.45
N PRO A 29 11.52 -7.85 -0.20
CA PRO A 29 10.11 -7.76 0.17
C PRO A 29 9.54 -6.34 0.01
N MET A 30 8.21 -6.22 -0.05
CA MET A 30 7.50 -4.92 -0.07
C MET A 30 7.22 -4.35 1.34
N LYS A 31 7.48 -5.14 2.39
CA LYS A 31 7.39 -4.73 3.79
C LYS A 31 8.57 -5.32 4.55
N ALA A 32 9.18 -4.53 5.43
CA ALA A 32 10.18 -5.02 6.38
C ALA A 32 10.03 -4.37 7.75
N GLU A 33 10.25 -5.16 8.81
CA GLU A 33 10.35 -4.69 10.19
C GLU A 33 11.82 -4.76 10.65
N PHE A 34 12.28 -3.69 11.28
CA PHE A 34 13.62 -3.47 11.80
C PHE A 34 13.57 -3.36 13.33
N GLY A 35 14.56 -3.97 13.97
CA GLY A 35 14.89 -3.67 15.37
C GLY A 35 16.00 -2.61 15.44
N HIS A 36 16.23 -2.05 16.63
CA HIS A 36 17.27 -1.03 16.84
C HIS A 36 18.71 -1.60 16.83
N LYS A 37 18.91 -2.89 17.12
CA LYS A 37 20.23 -3.53 17.21
C LYS A 37 20.23 -4.99 16.75
N GLY A 38 21.43 -5.53 16.52
CA GLY A 38 21.68 -6.93 16.18
C GLY A 38 21.19 -7.34 14.79
N LYS A 39 20.96 -8.64 14.57
CA LYS A 39 20.48 -9.18 13.29
C LYS A 39 19.13 -8.58 12.83
N GLY A 40 18.38 -7.98 13.76
CA GLY A 40 17.12 -7.29 13.48
C GLY A 40 17.28 -5.93 12.79
N ALA A 41 18.45 -5.31 12.85
CA ALA A 41 18.69 -3.96 12.35
C ALA A 41 19.02 -3.91 10.85
N THR A 42 19.32 -5.04 10.21
CA THR A 42 19.67 -5.10 8.79
C THR A 42 18.73 -6.01 8.02
N ARG A 43 18.34 -5.59 6.81
CA ARG A 43 17.50 -6.34 5.88
C ARG A 43 18.08 -6.25 4.47
N SER A 44 17.80 -7.28 3.68
CA SER A 44 18.16 -7.35 2.28
C SER A 44 16.91 -7.24 1.43
N PHE A 45 16.96 -6.41 0.39
CA PHE A 45 15.91 -6.27 -0.61
C PHE A 45 16.46 -6.69 -1.96
N ARG A 46 15.74 -7.55 -2.65
CA ARG A 46 16.09 -8.04 -3.98
C ARG A 46 15.35 -7.22 -5.03
N ILE A 47 16.10 -6.72 -5.98
CA ILE A 47 15.62 -6.11 -7.21
C ILE A 47 15.80 -7.14 -8.31
N ILE A 48 14.71 -7.51 -8.99
CA ILE A 48 14.67 -8.52 -10.03
C ILE A 48 14.28 -7.84 -11.32
N ASN A 49 15.13 -7.92 -12.34
CA ASN A 49 14.83 -7.36 -13.64
C ASN A 49 14.19 -8.43 -14.53
N ASP A 50 12.87 -8.41 -14.62
CA ASP A 50 12.12 -9.29 -15.53
C ASP A 50 11.94 -8.69 -16.93
N THR A 51 12.56 -7.53 -17.19
CA THR A 51 12.52 -6.89 -18.51
C THR A 51 13.61 -7.50 -19.42
N PRO A 52 13.44 -7.43 -20.76
CA PRO A 52 14.43 -7.93 -21.71
C PRO A 52 15.68 -7.03 -21.81
N GLU A 53 15.71 -5.89 -21.11
CA GLU A 53 16.78 -4.92 -21.19
C GLU A 53 17.48 -4.73 -19.85
N LYS A 54 18.74 -4.30 -19.85
CA LYS A 54 19.40 -3.85 -18.63
C LYS A 54 18.68 -2.62 -18.05
N ILE A 55 18.46 -2.61 -16.75
CA ILE A 55 17.90 -1.45 -16.04
C ILE A 55 18.94 -0.84 -15.11
N LYS A 56 18.86 0.48 -14.92
CA LYS A 56 19.54 1.20 -13.83
C LYS A 56 18.49 1.68 -12.85
N VAL A 57 18.74 1.48 -11.56
CA VAL A 57 17.84 1.91 -10.49
C VAL A 57 18.58 2.68 -9.40
N GLU A 58 17.86 3.58 -8.74
CA GLU A 58 18.26 4.29 -7.53
C GLU A 58 17.33 3.92 -6.39
N ALA A 59 17.89 3.82 -5.18
CA ALA A 59 17.17 3.51 -3.98
C ALA A 59 17.46 4.53 -2.88
N GLU A 60 16.41 5.04 -2.26
CA GLU A 60 16.48 5.98 -1.14
C GLU A 60 15.52 5.57 -0.02
N ILE A 61 15.75 6.12 1.18
CA ILE A 61 14.87 5.93 2.32
C ILE A 61 14.37 7.27 2.79
N MET A 62 13.05 7.37 2.98
CA MET A 62 12.41 8.56 3.52
C MET A 62 11.59 8.21 4.75
N SER A 63 11.52 9.13 5.72
CA SER A 63 10.52 9.05 6.78
C SER A 63 9.11 9.13 6.20
N ARG A 64 8.14 8.57 6.92
CA ARG A 64 6.74 8.54 6.51
C ARG A 64 5.86 9.09 7.62
N ASN A 65 5.08 10.11 7.30
CA ASN A 65 3.99 10.59 8.14
C ASN A 65 2.67 10.55 7.36
N ILE A 66 1.54 10.53 8.08
CA ILE A 66 0.20 10.53 7.47
C ILE A 66 -0.70 11.45 8.27
N ASP A 67 -1.38 12.37 7.59
CA ASP A 67 -2.33 13.26 8.23
C ASP A 67 -3.68 12.59 8.56
N LEU A 68 -4.58 13.37 9.18
CA LEU A 68 -5.94 12.97 9.53
C LEU A 68 -6.76 12.43 8.34
N ASN A 69 -6.48 12.92 7.13
CA ASN A 69 -7.20 12.64 5.89
C ASN A 69 -6.53 11.55 5.04
N ASN A 70 -5.50 10.87 5.57
CA ASN A 70 -4.72 9.85 4.88
C ASN A 70 -3.77 10.38 3.79
N ASN A 71 -3.40 11.67 3.82
CA ASN A 71 -2.35 12.20 2.96
C ASN A 71 -0.99 11.85 3.55
N GLU A 72 -0.15 11.18 2.77
CA GLU A 72 1.21 10.79 3.16
C GLU A 72 2.18 11.94 2.86
N THR A 73 3.00 12.29 3.84
CA THR A 73 4.16 13.16 3.66
C THR A 73 5.44 12.38 3.93
N ARG A 74 6.50 12.77 3.22
CA ARG A 74 7.82 12.14 3.29
C ARG A 74 8.87 13.21 3.53
N SER A 75 9.87 12.87 4.33
CA SER A 75 11.01 13.76 4.61
C SER A 75 12.29 12.94 4.67
N GLU A 76 13.41 13.58 4.36
CA GLU A 76 14.74 12.96 4.44
C GLU A 76 15.03 12.38 5.84
N THR A 77 15.87 11.36 5.89
CA THR A 77 16.28 10.70 7.13
C THR A 77 17.70 10.18 6.99
N ASP A 78 18.48 10.32 8.04
CA ASP A 78 19.86 9.84 8.20
C ASP A 78 19.94 8.57 9.06
N LEU A 79 18.79 8.04 9.50
CA LEU A 79 18.72 6.91 10.43
C LEU A 79 18.91 5.55 9.75
N PHE A 80 19.23 5.53 8.46
CA PHE A 80 19.48 4.31 7.70
C PHE A 80 20.72 4.40 6.84
N THR A 81 21.48 3.31 6.78
CA THR A 81 22.46 3.07 5.73
C THR A 81 21.83 2.22 4.64
N LEU A 82 21.99 2.62 3.38
CA LEU A 82 21.52 1.88 2.21
C LEU A 82 22.69 1.63 1.26
N TYR A 83 22.89 0.37 0.87
CA TYR A 83 24.01 0.01 -0.02
C TYR A 83 23.70 -1.17 -0.97
N PRO A 84 24.05 -1.06 -2.27
CA PRO A 84 24.42 0.18 -2.96
C PRO A 84 23.18 1.08 -3.19
N PRO A 85 23.33 2.42 -3.20
CA PRO A 85 22.23 3.36 -3.49
C PRO A 85 21.82 3.39 -4.95
N GLN A 86 22.73 3.04 -5.86
CA GLN A 86 22.44 2.89 -7.28
C GLN A 86 23.05 1.59 -7.79
N LEU A 87 22.37 0.94 -8.72
CA LEU A 87 22.85 -0.29 -9.32
C LEU A 87 22.25 -0.53 -10.70
N GLU A 88 22.99 -1.28 -11.51
CA GLU A 88 22.51 -1.83 -12.76
C GLU A 88 22.15 -3.31 -12.58
N VAL A 89 21.05 -3.72 -13.20
CA VAL A 89 20.55 -5.09 -13.18
C VAL A 89 20.35 -5.55 -14.61
N GLU A 90 21.16 -6.51 -15.05
CA GLU A 90 21.04 -7.13 -16.37
C GLU A 90 19.67 -7.81 -16.56
N ALA A 91 19.27 -7.98 -17.82
CA ALA A 91 18.02 -8.66 -18.18
C ALA A 91 17.95 -10.07 -17.57
N GLY A 92 16.81 -10.39 -16.92
CA GLY A 92 16.58 -11.67 -16.24
C GLY A 92 17.45 -11.91 -15.01
N LYS A 93 18.22 -10.90 -14.52
CA LYS A 93 19.06 -11.02 -13.33
C LYS A 93 18.44 -10.36 -12.12
N SER A 94 19.04 -10.60 -10.96
CA SER A 94 18.68 -9.93 -9.72
C SER A 94 19.90 -9.42 -8.98
N LYS A 95 19.71 -8.34 -8.24
CA LYS A 95 20.71 -7.73 -7.36
C LYS A 95 20.08 -7.46 -6.01
N VAL A 96 20.91 -7.29 -4.99
CA VAL A 96 20.47 -7.05 -3.61
C VAL A 96 20.97 -5.69 -3.15
N ILE A 97 20.08 -4.92 -2.55
CA ILE A 97 20.43 -3.77 -1.71
C ILE A 97 20.26 -4.15 -0.25
N ARG A 98 21.20 -3.73 0.59
CA ARG A 98 21.20 -3.91 2.03
C ARG A 98 20.81 -2.60 2.70
N VAL A 99 19.82 -2.68 3.57
CA VAL A 99 19.33 -1.56 4.37
C VAL A 99 19.62 -1.89 5.82
N SER A 100 20.25 -0.98 6.55
CA SER A 100 20.43 -1.11 8.00
C SER A 100 19.93 0.13 8.70
N TYR A 101 19.14 -0.06 9.75
CA TYR A 101 18.77 1.01 10.67
C TYR A 101 19.95 1.27 11.63
N ILE A 102 20.33 2.54 11.76
CA ILE A 102 21.45 2.99 12.60
C ILE A 102 21.01 3.99 13.70
N GLY A 103 19.71 4.27 13.78
CA GLY A 103 19.15 5.11 14.83
C GLY A 103 19.02 4.41 16.19
N ASP A 104 18.57 5.17 17.17
CA ASP A 104 18.37 4.72 18.54
C ASP A 104 17.13 3.83 18.72
N LYS A 105 16.96 3.32 19.94
CA LYS A 105 15.75 2.56 20.29
C LYS A 105 14.53 3.48 20.34
N GLU A 106 13.54 3.16 19.53
CA GLU A 106 12.23 3.82 19.55
C GLU A 106 11.30 3.21 20.62
N SER A 107 10.48 4.05 21.25
CA SER A 107 9.39 3.62 22.16
C SER A 107 8.06 3.39 21.44
N VAL A 108 7.88 4.06 20.31
CA VAL A 108 6.74 3.98 19.40
C VAL A 108 7.26 3.69 18.00
N GLU A 109 6.65 2.73 17.32
CA GLU A 109 7.09 2.36 15.98
C GLU A 109 7.13 3.56 15.02
N LYS A 110 8.24 3.69 14.30
CA LYS A 110 8.43 4.70 13.25
C LYS A 110 8.30 4.07 11.88
N ALA A 111 7.64 4.79 10.96
CA ALA A 111 7.41 4.32 9.61
C ALA A 111 8.31 5.06 8.62
N TYR A 112 8.81 4.32 7.64
CA TYR A 112 9.65 4.83 6.56
C TYR A 112 9.24 4.18 5.23
N ARG A 113 9.73 4.74 4.13
CA ARG A 113 9.60 4.19 2.79
C ARG A 113 10.98 3.90 2.23
N LEU A 114 11.17 2.71 1.69
CA LEU A 114 12.25 2.44 0.75
C LEU A 114 11.67 2.67 -0.64
N ILE A 115 12.19 3.67 -1.33
CA ILE A 115 11.76 4.04 -2.67
C ILE A 115 12.83 3.58 -3.64
N VAL A 116 12.46 2.77 -4.63
CA VAL A 116 13.36 2.31 -5.69
C VAL A 116 12.81 2.78 -7.04
N ARG A 117 13.56 3.64 -7.72
CA ARG A 117 13.18 4.25 -8.99
C ARG A 117 14.06 3.73 -10.11
N GLN A 118 13.45 3.43 -11.26
CA GLN A 118 14.16 3.17 -12.49
C GLN A 118 14.52 4.47 -13.20
N PHE A 119 15.76 4.56 -13.68
CA PHE A 119 16.19 5.63 -14.59
C PHE A 119 15.63 5.40 -16.00
N PRO A 120 15.35 6.47 -16.76
CA PRO A 120 15.01 6.34 -18.18
C PRO A 120 16.13 5.61 -18.94
N SER A 121 15.73 4.76 -19.89
CA SER A 121 16.66 4.09 -20.80
C SER A 121 17.16 5.09 -21.84
N ASP A 122 18.46 5.06 -22.15
CA ASP A 122 19.07 5.93 -23.16
C ASP A 122 18.73 5.54 -24.61
N LYS A 123 17.88 4.51 -24.81
CA LYS A 123 17.49 4.06 -26.15
C LYS A 123 16.58 5.08 -26.83
N LYS A 124 16.96 5.51 -28.03
CA LYS A 124 16.12 6.33 -28.90
C LYS A 124 14.87 5.54 -29.30
N PRO A 125 13.67 6.13 -29.24
CA PRO A 125 12.47 5.43 -29.68
C PRO A 125 12.60 5.07 -31.17
N GLU A 126 12.29 3.83 -31.52
CA GLU A 126 12.20 3.43 -32.93
C GLU A 126 11.06 4.21 -33.59
N LYS A 127 11.30 4.74 -34.80
CA LYS A 127 10.46 5.74 -35.47
C LYS A 127 9.09 5.23 -35.96
N SER A 128 8.60 4.09 -35.49
CA SER A 128 7.38 3.46 -35.99
C SER A 128 6.51 2.96 -34.83
N GLY A 129 5.49 3.76 -34.49
CA GLY A 129 4.47 3.45 -33.49
C GLY A 129 4.70 4.17 -32.16
N GLY A 130 3.63 4.70 -31.55
CA GLY A 130 3.70 5.43 -30.29
C GLY A 130 4.29 4.57 -29.18
N GLN A 131 5.56 4.81 -28.83
CA GLN A 131 6.25 4.09 -27.76
C GLN A 131 6.01 4.82 -26.45
N ILE A 132 5.28 4.19 -25.53
CA ILE A 132 5.05 4.72 -24.18
C ILE A 132 6.28 4.37 -23.32
N ASN A 133 7.04 5.38 -22.91
CA ASN A 133 8.13 5.22 -21.94
C ASN A 133 7.55 5.24 -20.52
N ILE A 134 7.51 4.07 -19.88
CA ILE A 134 7.04 3.91 -18.50
C ILE A 134 8.26 3.83 -17.57
N LEU A 135 8.32 4.72 -16.58
CA LEU A 135 9.28 4.64 -15.47
C LEU A 135 8.61 4.03 -14.25
N PHE A 136 9.22 3.00 -13.69
CA PHE A 136 8.70 2.32 -12.51
C PHE A 136 9.33 2.87 -11.23
N GLU A 137 8.47 3.21 -10.27
CA GLU A 137 8.82 3.49 -8.88
C GLU A 137 8.15 2.45 -7.98
N TYR A 138 8.93 1.76 -7.16
CA TYR A 138 8.41 0.87 -6.11
C TYR A 138 8.65 1.48 -4.73
N VAL A 139 7.61 1.45 -3.90
CA VAL A 139 7.65 2.06 -2.56
C VAL A 139 7.36 1.00 -1.49
N ALA A 140 8.40 0.37 -0.96
CA ALA A 140 8.28 -0.60 0.14
C ALA A 140 8.03 0.12 1.48
N SER A 141 7.30 -0.52 2.39
CA SER A 141 7.11 -0.01 3.77
C SER A 141 8.15 -0.57 4.71
N LEU A 142 8.87 0.31 5.40
CA LEU A 142 9.79 -0.06 6.47
C LEU A 142 9.24 0.39 7.82
N TYR A 143 9.42 -0.42 8.85
CA TYR A 143 9.01 -0.09 10.21
C TYR A 143 10.15 -0.35 11.18
N VAL A 144 10.49 0.62 12.01
CA VAL A 144 11.38 0.43 13.15
C VAL A 144 10.51 0.18 14.36
N THR A 145 10.43 -1.07 14.79
CA THR A 145 9.40 -1.54 15.71
C THR A 145 10.03 -1.91 17.06
N PRO A 146 9.56 -1.32 18.19
CA PRO A 146 10.00 -1.74 19.51
C PRO A 146 9.63 -3.20 19.82
N LYS A 147 10.31 -3.78 20.81
CA LYS A 147 9.87 -5.07 21.37
C LYS A 147 8.46 -4.93 21.95
N ASP A 148 7.68 -6.00 21.83
CA ASP A 148 6.33 -6.11 22.38
C ASP A 148 5.33 -5.06 21.89
N ALA A 149 5.61 -4.43 20.74
CA ALA A 149 4.76 -3.39 20.19
C ALA A 149 3.39 -3.93 19.74
N ARG A 150 2.32 -3.23 20.11
CA ARG A 150 0.92 -3.61 19.85
C ARG A 150 0.09 -2.40 19.42
N PRO A 151 -0.86 -2.58 18.48
CA PRO A 151 -1.80 -1.54 18.12
C PRO A 151 -2.95 -1.42 19.13
N ASN A 152 -3.53 -0.23 19.25
CA ASN A 152 -4.71 0.01 20.07
C ASN A 152 -5.58 1.13 19.47
N LEU A 153 -6.63 0.76 18.72
CA LEU A 153 -7.52 1.74 18.10
C LEU A 153 -8.60 2.20 19.08
N LYS A 154 -8.69 3.52 19.31
CA LYS A 154 -9.73 4.14 20.12
C LYS A 154 -10.52 5.18 19.34
N ILE A 155 -11.83 5.15 19.46
CA ILE A 155 -12.72 6.17 18.89
C ILE A 155 -12.57 7.46 19.71
N LYS A 156 -12.29 8.58 19.04
CA LYS A 156 -12.36 9.92 19.62
C LYS A 156 -13.76 10.51 19.43
N ASN A 157 -14.32 10.36 18.24
CA ASN A 157 -15.65 10.87 17.91
C ASN A 157 -16.28 10.05 16.77
N ALA A 158 -17.58 9.82 16.83
CA ALA A 158 -18.34 9.22 15.76
C ALA A 158 -19.68 9.95 15.62
N LYS A 159 -19.98 10.42 14.41
CA LYS A 159 -21.21 11.16 14.14
C LYS A 159 -21.76 10.88 12.75
N LYS A 160 -23.08 10.85 12.64
CA LYS A 160 -23.82 10.83 11.38
C LYS A 160 -23.99 12.26 10.87
N LEU A 161 -23.58 12.50 9.63
CA LEU A 161 -23.74 13.74 8.87
C LEU A 161 -24.43 13.43 7.54
N ASN A 162 -25.65 13.93 7.33
CA ASN A 162 -26.45 13.71 6.12
C ASN A 162 -26.52 12.22 5.73
N ASN A 163 -25.84 11.79 4.66
CA ASN A 163 -25.76 10.39 4.18
C ASN A 163 -24.45 9.67 4.53
N SER A 164 -23.67 10.22 5.48
CA SER A 164 -22.36 9.67 5.86
C SER A 164 -22.16 9.56 7.36
N LEU A 165 -21.29 8.66 7.80
CA LEU A 165 -20.73 8.60 9.13
C LEU A 165 -19.30 9.15 9.08
N SER A 166 -19.00 10.12 9.93
CA SER A 166 -17.65 10.61 10.18
C SER A 166 -17.13 9.96 11.46
N ILE A 167 -16.08 9.15 11.33
CA ILE A 167 -15.46 8.44 12.45
C ILE A 167 -14.03 8.95 12.61
N ASN A 168 -13.76 9.63 13.72
CA ASN A 168 -12.44 10.07 14.14
C ASN A 168 -11.92 9.13 15.22
N PHE A 169 -10.71 8.63 15.06
CA PHE A 169 -10.10 7.67 15.96
C PHE A 169 -8.58 7.83 15.99
N VAL A 170 -7.94 7.20 16.95
CA VAL A 170 -6.49 7.25 17.16
C VAL A 170 -5.96 5.84 17.37
N ASN A 171 -4.74 5.57 16.93
CA ASN A 171 -4.00 4.41 17.37
C ASN A 171 -3.13 4.79 18.59
N GLU A 172 -3.66 4.58 19.79
CA GLU A 172 -2.92 4.81 21.05
C GLU A 172 -1.92 3.70 21.37
N GLY A 173 -1.80 2.70 20.49
CA GLY A 173 -0.78 1.67 20.58
C GLY A 173 0.55 2.17 20.05
N ASN A 174 1.60 1.36 20.25
CA ASN A 174 2.96 1.65 19.79
C ASN A 174 3.34 0.87 18.51
N LYS A 175 2.38 0.23 17.85
CA LYS A 175 2.55 -0.45 16.55
C LYS A 175 1.45 -0.06 15.56
N HIS A 176 1.78 0.06 14.28
CA HIS A 176 0.80 0.23 13.22
C HIS A 176 -0.16 -0.97 13.14
N THR A 177 -1.31 -0.73 12.52
CA THR A 177 -2.25 -1.80 12.16
C THR A 177 -3.00 -1.47 10.88
N LEU A 178 -3.81 -2.43 10.41
CA LEU A 178 -4.68 -2.29 9.25
C LEU A 178 -6.13 -2.44 9.71
N LEU A 179 -7.03 -1.67 9.09
CA LEU A 179 -8.46 -1.71 9.45
C LEU A 179 -9.09 -3.09 9.20
N LYS A 180 -8.59 -3.85 8.22
CA LYS A 180 -9.05 -5.24 7.97
C LYS A 180 -8.93 -6.18 9.18
N ASN A 181 -8.08 -5.85 10.16
CA ASN A 181 -7.89 -6.61 11.39
C ASN A 181 -8.98 -6.31 12.45
N TYR A 182 -9.93 -5.42 12.16
CA TYR A 182 -10.97 -4.99 13.08
C TYR A 182 -12.35 -5.05 12.42
N ARG A 183 -13.37 -5.05 13.27
CA ARG A 183 -14.73 -4.64 12.95
C ARG A 183 -15.02 -3.34 13.68
N LEU A 184 -15.85 -2.49 13.09
CA LEU A 184 -16.34 -1.26 13.74
C LEU A 184 -17.80 -1.45 14.12
N ASN A 185 -18.06 -1.58 15.42
CA ASN A 185 -19.41 -1.70 15.96
C ASN A 185 -19.94 -0.29 16.22
N LEU A 186 -21.13 0.00 15.69
CA LEU A 186 -21.81 1.29 15.75
C LEU A 186 -23.18 1.12 16.41
N LYS A 187 -23.58 2.06 17.26
CA LYS A 187 -24.88 2.05 17.94
C LYS A 187 -25.46 3.46 18.08
N GLN A 188 -26.78 3.57 17.90
CA GLN A 188 -27.56 4.77 18.19
C GLN A 188 -28.93 4.37 18.71
N GLY A 189 -29.17 4.56 20.02
CA GLY A 189 -30.37 4.05 20.68
C GLY A 189 -30.49 2.53 20.54
N LYS A 190 -31.57 2.05 19.93
CA LYS A 190 -31.82 0.61 19.68
C LYS A 190 -31.20 0.10 18.37
N LYS A 191 -30.73 0.98 17.47
CA LYS A 191 -30.13 0.58 16.20
C LYS A 191 -28.66 0.24 16.38
N SER A 192 -28.20 -0.83 15.74
CA SER A 192 -26.80 -1.23 15.70
C SER A 192 -26.38 -1.64 14.29
N LYS A 193 -25.14 -1.32 13.92
CA LYS A 193 -24.51 -1.71 12.65
C LYS A 193 -23.09 -2.16 12.93
N THR A 194 -22.64 -3.20 12.25
CA THR A 194 -21.23 -3.61 12.26
C THR A 194 -20.66 -3.37 10.87
N ILE A 195 -19.53 -2.68 10.80
CA ILE A 195 -18.76 -2.54 9.58
C ILE A 195 -17.62 -3.55 9.62
N ASP A 196 -17.60 -4.44 8.65
CA ASP A 196 -16.47 -5.31 8.39
C ASP A 196 -15.63 -4.74 7.23
N PHE A 197 -14.42 -4.29 7.53
CA PHE A 197 -13.51 -3.71 6.54
C PHE A 197 -12.99 -4.71 5.48
N THR A 198 -13.27 -6.01 5.59
CA THR A 198 -12.94 -6.98 4.52
C THR A 198 -14.03 -7.05 3.44
N GLU A 199 -15.19 -6.43 3.63
CA GLU A 199 -16.21 -6.32 2.59
C GLU A 199 -15.73 -5.45 1.42
N GLU A 200 -16.13 -5.80 0.20
CA GLU A 200 -15.63 -5.18 -1.06
C GLU A 200 -15.80 -3.65 -1.08
N LYS A 201 -16.92 -3.14 -0.58
CA LYS A 201 -17.17 -1.68 -0.48
C LYS A 201 -16.18 -0.93 0.43
N TYR A 202 -15.48 -1.63 1.32
CA TYR A 202 -14.50 -1.04 2.23
C TYR A 202 -13.06 -1.42 1.90
N LYS A 203 -12.79 -2.08 0.76
CA LYS A 203 -11.44 -2.53 0.38
C LYS A 203 -10.37 -1.43 0.42
N ASN A 204 -10.74 -0.20 0.06
CA ASN A 204 -9.86 0.96 0.05
C ASN A 204 -9.50 1.45 1.47
N LEU A 205 -10.33 1.13 2.47
CA LEU A 205 -10.07 1.39 3.88
C LEU A 205 -9.31 0.23 4.53
N ALA A 206 -9.60 -1.01 4.10
CA ALA A 206 -9.06 -2.25 4.63
C ALA A 206 -7.52 -2.27 4.72
N THR A 207 -6.87 -1.73 3.70
CA THR A 207 -5.41 -1.73 3.50
C THR A 207 -4.72 -0.46 4.01
N GLN A 208 -5.47 0.51 4.55
CA GLN A 208 -4.89 1.72 5.10
C GLN A 208 -4.07 1.40 6.35
N ASN A 209 -2.83 1.90 6.38
CA ASN A 209 -1.98 1.81 7.56
C ASN A 209 -2.39 2.88 8.56
N ILE A 210 -2.80 2.43 9.74
CA ILE A 210 -3.05 3.29 10.88
C ILE A 210 -1.77 3.27 11.72
N LEU A 211 -0.90 4.26 11.49
CA LEU A 211 0.37 4.39 12.19
C LEU A 211 0.15 4.62 13.69
N ALA A 212 1.12 4.22 14.51
CA ALA A 212 1.09 4.40 15.94
C ALA A 212 1.12 5.88 16.33
N GLY A 213 0.35 6.26 17.35
CA GLY A 213 0.26 7.64 17.87
C GLY A 213 -0.52 8.63 17.01
N LEU A 214 -0.98 8.25 15.81
CA LEU A 214 -1.64 9.18 14.89
C LEU A 214 -3.18 9.07 14.94
N GLU A 215 -3.82 10.22 14.80
CA GLU A 215 -5.27 10.32 14.60
C GLU A 215 -5.65 10.14 13.14
N ARG A 216 -6.85 9.61 12.90
CA ARG A 216 -7.40 9.32 11.59
C ARG A 216 -8.89 9.61 11.54
N LYS A 217 -9.33 10.03 10.36
CA LYS A 217 -10.73 10.17 10.02
C LYS A 217 -11.09 9.26 8.85
N ILE A 218 -12.18 8.53 8.99
CA ILE A 218 -12.82 7.84 7.88
C ILE A 218 -14.24 8.36 7.69
N ILE A 219 -14.68 8.39 6.44
CA ILE A 219 -16.04 8.71 6.05
C ILE A 219 -16.59 7.46 5.37
N VAL A 220 -17.74 7.00 5.84
CA VAL A 220 -18.44 5.85 5.26
C VAL A 220 -19.90 6.21 5.02
N GLU A 221 -20.46 5.74 3.91
CA GLU A 221 -21.87 5.96 3.62
C GLU A 221 -22.76 5.23 4.63
N ASP A 222 -23.86 5.89 4.99
CA ASP A 222 -24.85 5.33 5.90
C ASP A 222 -26.23 5.97 5.66
N ASP A 223 -27.25 5.12 5.70
CA ASP A 223 -28.67 5.45 5.56
C ASP A 223 -29.48 4.97 6.79
N GLN A 224 -28.85 4.27 7.74
CA GLN A 224 -29.54 3.61 8.84
C GLN A 224 -29.70 4.50 10.07
N PHE A 225 -28.68 5.29 10.40
CA PHE A 225 -28.66 6.13 11.59
C PHE A 225 -29.22 7.53 11.32
N LYS A 226 -29.77 8.15 12.37
CA LYS A 226 -30.20 9.56 12.34
C LYS A 226 -28.99 10.47 12.50
N VAL A 227 -29.04 11.66 11.93
CA VAL A 227 -28.02 12.71 12.10
C VAL A 227 -27.75 12.94 13.59
N GLY A 228 -26.47 13.02 13.97
CA GLY A 228 -26.06 13.21 15.37
C GLY A 228 -24.97 12.25 15.83
N LYS A 229 -24.74 12.19 17.15
CA LYS A 229 -23.70 11.35 17.76
C LYS A 229 -24.03 9.86 17.60
N ILE A 230 -22.98 9.06 17.42
CA ILE A 230 -23.01 7.61 17.30
C ILE A 230 -22.03 7.04 18.32
N GLU A 231 -22.43 6.00 19.05
CA GLU A 231 -21.50 5.20 19.82
C GLU A 231 -20.74 4.29 18.88
N ALA A 232 -19.41 4.28 18.96
CA ALA A 232 -18.58 3.46 18.10
C ALA A 232 -17.46 2.78 18.90
N LYS A 233 -17.11 1.56 18.50
CA LYS A 233 -16.00 0.81 19.09
C LYS A 233 -15.36 -0.11 18.06
N PHE A 234 -14.03 -0.08 17.98
CA PHE A 234 -13.28 -1.10 17.26
C PHE A 234 -13.22 -2.39 18.05
N VAL A 235 -13.49 -3.52 17.39
CA VAL A 235 -13.35 -4.87 17.92
C VAL A 235 -12.35 -5.59 17.05
N LYS A 236 -11.25 -6.05 17.66
CA LYS A 236 -10.24 -6.83 16.94
C LYS A 236 -10.86 -8.17 16.49
N LYS A 237 -10.58 -8.57 15.26
CA LYS A 237 -10.94 -9.89 14.76
C LYS A 237 -9.99 -10.95 15.28
#